data_AF-A0A947H8N9-F1
#
_entry.id   AF-A0A947H8N9-F1
#
_cell.length_a   1.000
_cell.length_b   1.000
_cell.length_c   1.000
_cell.angle_alpha   90.00
_cell.angle_beta   90.00
_cell.angle_gamma   90.00
#
_symmetry.space_group_name_H-M   'P 1'
#
loop_
_entity.id
_entity.type
_entity.pdbx_description
1 polymer ?
#
loop_
_entity_poly.entity_id
_entity_poly.type
_entity_poly.pdbx_seq_one_letter_code
_entity_poly.pdbx_strand_id
1 'polypeptide(L)'
;MVVAGSMIVTLFLGGWQIPFMSTAFLIEKAAMLTQVSLVGAALGMLGIAYLCFRYHQKHTHRFGDIRDKEAIIYAGLLVLGALGALGLLVLILVMGFPQEFGGPIFAAFAQMGMFIGKLMVILLMFIWVRWTLPRFRYDQLMFLGWKSLLPLALVNIFLTGLAVALTGGLSGG
;
A
#
# COMPACT_ATOMS: atom_id res chain seq x y z
N MET A 1 10.95 3.31 14.11
CA MET A 1 10.86 2.65 12.79
C MET A 1 9.66 3.13 11.99
N VAL A 2 8.43 3.03 12.53
CA VAL A 2 7.21 3.52 11.84
C VAL A 2 7.25 5.03 11.58
N VAL A 3 7.64 5.86 12.57
CA VAL A 3 7.73 7.32 12.40
C VAL A 3 8.80 7.72 11.38
N ALA A 4 9.97 7.08 11.40
CA ALA A 4 11.02 7.34 10.41
C ALA A 4 10.58 6.89 9.00
N GLY A 5 9.93 5.73 8.90
CA GLY A 5 9.37 5.24 7.64
C GLY A 5 8.30 6.18 7.09
N SER A 6 7.41 6.71 7.93
CA SER A 6 6.39 7.66 7.51
C SER A 6 7.01 8.98 7.01
N MET A 7 8.03 9.50 7.70
CA MET A 7 8.76 10.70 7.23
C MET A 7 9.47 10.49 5.89
N ILE A 8 10.07 9.31 5.66
CA ILE A 8 10.72 9.01 4.37
C ILE A 8 9.68 8.97 3.24
N VAL A 9 8.54 8.31 3.48
CA VAL A 9 7.47 8.20 2.48
C VAL A 9 6.86 9.57 2.17
N THR A 10 6.67 10.43 3.17
CA THR A 10 6.13 11.78 2.94
C THR A 10 7.12 12.69 2.22
N LEU A 11 8.40 12.68 2.61
CA LEU A 11 9.40 13.61 2.08
C LEU A 11 9.93 13.21 0.70
N PHE A 12 10.15 11.91 0.46
CA PHE A 12 10.85 11.46 -0.76
C PHE A 12 9.94 10.75 -1.76
N LEU A 13 8.82 10.14 -1.31
CA LEU A 13 7.95 9.34 -2.18
C LEU A 13 6.62 10.01 -2.51
N GLY A 14 6.55 11.34 -2.37
CA GLY A 14 5.36 12.14 -2.68
C GLY A 14 4.18 11.91 -1.74
N GLY A 15 4.42 11.28 -0.58
CA GLY A 15 3.40 10.98 0.43
C GLY A 15 2.20 10.22 -0.13
N TRP A 16 1.06 10.90 -0.12
CA TRP A 16 -0.26 10.40 -0.50
C TRP A 16 -0.47 10.34 -2.01
N GLN A 17 0.36 11.02 -2.80
CA GLN A 17 0.19 11.03 -4.24
C GLN A 17 0.56 9.68 -4.85
N ILE A 18 -0.27 9.25 -5.79
CA ILE A 18 0.00 8.10 -6.62
C ILE A 18 0.92 8.56 -7.75
N PRO A 19 2.16 8.05 -7.85
CA PRO A 19 3.02 8.40 -8.97
C PRO A 19 2.30 8.02 -10.27
N PHE A 20 2.35 8.92 -11.25
CA PHE A 20 1.75 8.76 -12.58
C PHE A 20 0.20 8.82 -12.67
N MET A 21 -0.53 9.07 -11.57
CA MET A 21 -1.98 9.34 -11.63
C MET A 21 -2.35 10.60 -10.84
N SER A 22 -2.90 11.60 -11.54
CA SER A 22 -3.38 12.83 -10.91
C SER A 22 -4.71 12.60 -10.18
N THR A 23 -5.01 13.42 -9.17
CA THR A 23 -6.29 13.41 -8.45
C THR A 23 -7.47 13.59 -9.41
N ALA A 24 -7.32 14.45 -10.42
CA ALA A 24 -8.31 14.67 -11.46
C ALA A 24 -8.57 13.40 -12.29
N PHE A 25 -7.50 12.68 -12.68
CA PHE A 25 -7.63 11.41 -13.41
C PHE A 25 -8.31 10.32 -12.58
N LEU A 26 -8.02 10.25 -11.27
CA LEU A 26 -8.68 9.31 -10.36
C LEU A 26 -10.17 9.60 -10.19
N ILE A 27 -10.58 10.87 -10.19
CA ILE A 27 -11.98 11.27 -10.12
C ILE A 27 -12.70 10.97 -11.45
N GLU A 28 -12.04 11.22 -12.57
CA GLU A 28 -12.59 10.95 -13.92
C GLU A 28 -12.82 9.45 -14.16
N LYS A 29 -11.91 8.58 -13.70
CA LYS A 29 -12.01 7.12 -13.84
C LYS A 29 -12.56 6.42 -12.59
N ALA A 30 -13.10 7.15 -11.62
CA ALA A 30 -13.53 6.60 -10.34
C ALA A 30 -14.58 5.50 -10.48
N ALA A 31 -15.53 5.63 -11.41
CA ALA A 31 -16.56 4.61 -11.64
C ALA A 31 -15.95 3.27 -12.09
N MET A 32 -14.98 3.29 -13.01
CA MET A 32 -14.29 2.09 -13.48
C MET A 32 -13.37 1.51 -12.38
N LEU A 33 -12.63 2.36 -11.68
CA LEU A 33 -11.69 1.93 -10.66
C LEU A 33 -12.38 1.34 -9.42
N THR A 34 -13.51 1.92 -8.99
CA THR A 34 -14.33 1.36 -7.91
C THR A 34 -14.90 0.00 -8.29
N GLN A 35 -15.40 -0.16 -9.51
CA GLN A 35 -15.87 -1.44 -10.03
C GLN A 35 -14.75 -2.49 -10.04
N VAL A 36 -13.56 -2.16 -10.55
CA VAL A 36 -12.41 -3.09 -10.55
C VAL A 36 -11.99 -3.46 -9.13
N SER A 37 -11.99 -2.51 -8.18
CA SER A 37 -11.64 -2.79 -6.78
C SER A 37 -12.65 -3.71 -6.09
N LEU A 38 -13.95 -3.56 -6.39
CA LEU A 38 -15.01 -4.40 -5.83
C LEU A 38 -14.97 -5.82 -6.42
N VAL A 39 -14.71 -5.94 -7.73
CA VAL A 39 -14.46 -7.24 -8.37
C VAL A 39 -13.23 -7.90 -7.75
N GLY A 40 -12.12 -7.16 -7.61
CA GLY A 40 -10.88 -7.65 -7.02
C GLY A 40 -11.07 -8.12 -5.57
N ALA A 41 -11.80 -7.36 -4.75
CA ALA A 41 -12.13 -7.72 -3.38
C ALA A 41 -13.02 -8.97 -3.32
N ALA A 42 -14.04 -9.08 -4.18
CA ALA A 42 -14.92 -10.24 -4.26
C ALA A 42 -14.14 -11.51 -4.67
N LEU A 43 -13.29 -11.42 -5.70
CA LEU A 43 -12.46 -12.54 -6.15
C LEU A 43 -11.41 -12.94 -5.09
N GLY A 44 -10.79 -11.96 -4.43
CA GLY A 44 -9.85 -12.21 -3.34
C GLY A 44 -10.51 -12.91 -2.15
N MET A 45 -11.70 -12.44 -1.73
CA MET A 45 -12.47 -13.08 -0.66
C MET A 45 -12.93 -14.49 -1.03
N LEU A 46 -13.37 -14.72 -2.26
CA LEU A 46 -13.72 -16.06 -2.75
C LEU A 46 -12.51 -16.99 -2.83
N GLY A 47 -11.35 -16.46 -3.25
CA GLY A 47 -10.09 -17.20 -3.29
C GLY A 47 -9.62 -17.63 -1.89
N ILE A 48 -9.66 -16.73 -0.91
CA ILE A 48 -9.30 -17.04 0.48
C ILE A 48 -10.33 -17.97 1.12
N ALA A 49 -11.62 -17.79 0.85
CA ALA A 49 -12.68 -18.71 1.32
C ALA A 49 -12.49 -20.11 0.73
N TYR A 50 -12.14 -20.21 -0.56
CA TYR A 50 -11.81 -21.47 -1.21
C TYR A 50 -10.58 -22.14 -0.60
N LEU A 51 -9.53 -21.36 -0.30
CA LEU A 51 -8.34 -21.86 0.39
C LEU A 51 -8.67 -22.33 1.82
N CYS A 52 -9.49 -21.59 2.57
CA CYS A 52 -9.96 -22.01 3.89
C CYS A 52 -10.78 -23.30 3.82
N PHE A 53 -11.63 -23.44 2.81
CA PHE A 53 -12.43 -24.65 2.61
C PHE A 53 -11.58 -25.86 2.21
N ARG A 54 -10.60 -25.66 1.30
CA ARG A 54 -9.59 -26.67 0.93
C ARG A 54 -8.70 -27.05 2.13
N TYR A 55 -8.32 -26.07 2.94
CA TYR A 55 -7.54 -26.28 4.16
C TYR A 55 -8.34 -27.07 5.19
N HIS A 56 -9.63 -26.76 5.36
CA HIS A 56 -10.54 -27.52 6.20
C HIS A 56 -10.57 -28.98 5.77
N GLN A 57 -10.90 -29.29 4.50
CA GLN A 57 -10.97 -30.69 4.00
C GLN A 57 -9.70 -31.50 4.24
N LYS A 58 -8.52 -30.86 4.24
CA LYS A 58 -7.24 -31.55 4.45
C LYS A 58 -6.96 -31.89 5.92
N HIS A 59 -7.57 -31.17 6.87
CA HIS A 59 -7.32 -31.31 8.30
C HIS A 59 -8.58 -31.68 9.12
N THR A 60 -9.72 -31.89 8.46
CA THR A 60 -10.94 -32.40 9.09
C THR A 60 -10.64 -33.75 9.78
N HIS A 61 -11.12 -33.92 11.01
CA HIS A 61 -11.00 -35.13 11.85
C HIS A 61 -9.66 -35.38 12.54
N ARG A 62 -8.71 -34.43 12.53
CA ARG A 62 -7.48 -34.60 13.33
C ARG A 62 -7.73 -34.42 14.82
N PHE A 63 -8.68 -33.56 15.22
CA PHE A 63 -8.83 -33.16 16.63
C PHE A 63 -10.20 -33.49 17.24
N GLY A 64 -11.25 -33.70 16.44
CA GLY A 64 -12.57 -34.13 16.97
C GLY A 64 -13.28 -33.10 17.85
N ASP A 65 -12.77 -31.87 17.88
CA ASP A 65 -13.25 -30.75 18.69
C ASP A 65 -14.00 -29.70 17.85
N ILE A 66 -14.63 -28.73 18.54
CA ILE A 66 -15.31 -27.56 17.97
C ILE A 66 -14.39 -26.74 17.04
N ARG A 67 -13.07 -26.81 17.27
CA ARG A 67 -12.01 -26.10 16.55
C ARG A 67 -11.95 -26.42 15.06
N ASP A 68 -12.35 -27.63 14.67
CA ASP A 68 -12.37 -28.03 13.25
C ASP A 68 -13.45 -27.24 12.46
N LYS A 69 -14.50 -26.74 13.15
CA LYS A 69 -15.60 -25.97 12.54
C LYS A 69 -15.28 -24.48 12.37
N GLU A 70 -14.25 -23.96 13.04
CA GLU A 70 -13.85 -22.55 12.95
C GLU A 70 -13.49 -22.15 11.51
N ALA A 71 -12.77 -23.00 10.78
CA ALA A 71 -12.39 -22.76 9.39
C ALA A 71 -13.60 -22.66 8.44
N ILE A 72 -14.67 -23.43 8.70
CA ILE A 72 -15.93 -23.34 7.94
C ILE A 72 -16.66 -22.04 8.28
N ILE A 73 -16.67 -21.63 9.56
CA ILE A 73 -17.28 -20.38 9.99
C ILE A 73 -16.57 -19.18 9.34
N TYR A 74 -15.24 -19.15 9.31
CA TYR A 74 -14.48 -18.11 8.62
C TYR A 74 -14.72 -18.12 7.11
N ALA A 75 -14.76 -19.30 6.47
CA ALA A 75 -15.07 -19.41 5.04
C ALA A 75 -16.49 -18.90 4.73
N GLY A 76 -17.49 -19.22 5.56
CA GLY A 76 -18.87 -18.75 5.40
C GLY A 76 -19.00 -17.23 5.54
N LEU A 77 -18.32 -16.65 6.54
CA LEU A 77 -18.25 -15.19 6.72
C LEU A 77 -17.64 -14.50 5.49
N LEU A 78 -16.55 -15.06 4.94
CA LEU A 78 -15.88 -14.51 3.76
C LEU A 78 -16.75 -14.61 2.48
N VAL A 79 -17.52 -15.69 2.32
CA VAL A 79 -18.46 -15.85 1.20
C VAL A 79 -19.63 -14.87 1.30
N LEU A 80 -20.18 -14.66 2.49
CA LEU A 80 -21.21 -13.64 2.71
C LEU A 80 -20.67 -12.23 2.43
N GLY A 81 -19.43 -11.94 2.84
CA GLY A 81 -18.75 -10.69 2.49
C GLY A 81 -18.56 -10.50 0.98
N ALA A 82 -18.19 -11.57 0.26
CA ALA A 82 -18.05 -11.53 -1.20
C ALA A 82 -19.40 -11.30 -1.92
N LEU A 83 -20.48 -11.94 -1.44
CA LEU A 83 -21.83 -11.70 -1.95
C LEU A 83 -22.29 -10.26 -1.70
N GLY A 84 -21.98 -9.69 -0.53
CA GLY A 84 -22.24 -8.28 -0.23
C GLY A 84 -21.49 -7.32 -1.17
N ALA A 85 -20.22 -7.60 -1.45
CA ALA A 85 -19.42 -6.81 -2.40
C ALA A 85 -19.96 -6.91 -3.85
N LEU A 86 -20.41 -8.09 -4.27
CA LEU A 86 -21.05 -8.29 -5.58
C LEU A 86 -22.42 -7.59 -5.67
N GLY A 87 -23.23 -7.65 -4.60
CA GLY A 87 -24.50 -6.93 -4.54
C GLY A 87 -24.33 -5.42 -4.62
N LEU A 88 -23.32 -4.88 -3.93
CA LEU A 88 -22.95 -3.47 -4.00
C LEU A 88 -22.43 -3.08 -5.39
N LEU A 89 -21.68 -3.96 -6.07
CA LEU A 89 -21.25 -3.76 -7.45
C LEU A 89 -22.44 -3.71 -8.41
N VAL A 90 -23.38 -4.65 -8.31
CA VAL A 90 -24.60 -4.69 -9.15
C VAL A 90 -25.45 -3.44 -8.93
N LEU A 91 -25.58 -2.98 -7.68
CA LEU A 91 -26.28 -1.74 -7.37
C LEU A 91 -25.62 -0.52 -8.04
N ILE A 92 -24.29 -0.43 -8.02
CA ILE A 92 -23.55 0.66 -8.68
C ILE A 92 -23.71 0.60 -10.21
N LEU A 93 -23.79 -0.59 -10.80
CA LEU A 93 -24.04 -0.75 -12.25
C LEU A 93 -25.46 -0.33 -12.64
N VAL A 94 -26.46 -0.58 -11.79
CA VAL A 94 -27.88 -0.28 -12.07
C VAL A 94 -28.24 1.18 -11.77
N MET A 95 -27.75 1.74 -10.65
CA MET A 95 -28.10 3.08 -10.19
C MET A 95 -27.13 4.17 -10.69
N GLY A 96 -26.00 3.77 -11.29
CA GLY A 96 -24.91 4.67 -11.64
C GLY A 96 -24.05 5.05 -10.43
N PHE A 97 -22.76 5.31 -10.67
CA PHE A 97 -21.85 5.74 -9.62
C PHE A 97 -22.01 7.26 -9.37
N PRO A 98 -22.35 7.70 -8.15
CA PRO A 98 -22.46 9.13 -7.86
C PRO A 98 -21.07 9.76 -7.88
N GLN A 99 -20.71 10.40 -8.99
CA GLN A 99 -19.35 10.89 -9.23
C GLN A 99 -18.95 12.06 -8.32
N GLU A 100 -19.93 12.89 -7.93
CA GLU A 100 -19.74 14.06 -7.05
C GLU A 100 -19.22 13.69 -5.65
N PHE A 101 -19.75 12.62 -5.07
CA PHE A 101 -19.38 12.18 -3.72
C PHE A 101 -18.47 10.94 -3.74
N GLY A 102 -18.73 10.00 -4.65
CA GLY A 102 -18.01 8.73 -4.72
C GLY A 102 -16.58 8.88 -5.26
N GLY A 103 -16.35 9.80 -6.20
CA GLY A 103 -15.04 10.00 -6.82
C GLY A 103 -13.96 10.42 -5.82
N PRO A 104 -14.18 11.51 -5.04
CA PRO A 104 -13.24 11.96 -4.02
C PRO A 104 -13.01 10.95 -2.90
N ILE A 105 -14.07 10.24 -2.47
CA ILE A 105 -13.97 9.22 -1.41
C ILE A 105 -13.09 8.06 -1.87
N PHE A 106 -13.31 7.56 -3.09
CA PHE A 106 -12.47 6.51 -3.66
C PHE A 106 -11.01 6.94 -3.78
N ALA A 107 -10.77 8.15 -4.29
CA ALA A 107 -9.41 8.69 -4.41
C ALA A 107 -8.72 8.77 -3.03
N ALA A 108 -9.42 9.19 -1.98
CA ALA A 108 -8.87 9.24 -0.62
C ALA A 108 -8.48 7.86 -0.10
N PHE A 109 -9.33 6.85 -0.25
CA PHE A 109 -9.01 5.48 0.16
C PHE A 109 -7.86 4.88 -0.66
N ALA A 110 -7.82 5.13 -1.97
CA ALA A 110 -6.74 4.67 -2.83
C ALA A 110 -5.39 5.31 -2.46
N GLN A 111 -5.37 6.62 -2.18
CA GLN A 111 -4.18 7.34 -1.74
C GLN A 111 -3.69 6.85 -0.37
N MET A 112 -4.62 6.60 0.57
CA MET A 112 -4.30 6.01 1.87
C MET A 112 -3.74 4.60 1.74
N GLY A 113 -4.37 3.75 0.92
CA GLY A 113 -3.87 2.41 0.65
C GLY A 113 -2.46 2.43 0.06
N MET A 114 -2.18 3.34 -0.88
CA MET A 114 -0.86 3.48 -1.46
C MET A 114 0.19 3.99 -0.45
N PHE A 115 -0.17 4.95 0.40
CA PHE A 115 0.71 5.41 1.46
C PHE A 115 1.10 4.27 2.40
N ILE A 116 0.11 3.49 2.86
CA ILE A 116 0.34 2.32 3.71
C ILE A 116 1.19 1.28 2.98
N GLY A 117 0.94 1.02 1.69
CA GLY A 117 1.74 0.11 0.88
C GLY A 117 3.21 0.52 0.82
N LYS A 118 3.50 1.79 0.50
CA LYS A 118 4.86 2.35 0.50
C LYS A 118 5.50 2.21 1.89
N LEU A 119 4.76 2.54 2.95
CA LEU A 119 5.21 2.41 4.34
C LEU A 119 5.58 0.96 4.68
N MET A 120 4.74 -0.01 4.31
CA MET A 120 4.99 -1.44 4.54
C MET A 120 6.27 -1.91 3.84
N VAL A 121 6.52 -1.48 2.60
CA VAL A 121 7.76 -1.80 1.88
C VAL A 121 8.99 -1.25 2.61
N ILE A 122 8.94 0.01 3.07
CA ILE A 122 10.04 0.62 3.83
C ILE A 122 10.24 -0.08 5.19
N LEU A 123 9.16 -0.46 5.87
CA LEU A 123 9.25 -1.21 7.12
C LEU A 123 9.81 -2.61 6.91
N LEU A 124 9.41 -3.29 5.84
CA LEU A 124 9.96 -4.60 5.46
C LEU A 124 11.45 -4.49 5.18
N MET A 125 11.88 -3.46 4.46
CA MET A 125 13.30 -3.13 4.25
C MET A 125 14.04 -2.93 5.59
N PHE A 126 13.48 -2.18 6.54
CA PHE A 126 14.10 -1.99 7.85
C PHE A 126 14.23 -3.29 8.66
N ILE A 127 13.22 -4.15 8.62
CA ILE A 127 13.27 -5.46 9.29
C ILE A 127 14.31 -6.34 8.60
N TRP A 128 14.34 -6.34 7.26
CA TRP A 128 15.30 -7.12 6.49
C TRP A 128 16.74 -6.71 6.79
N VAL A 129 17.04 -5.41 6.77
CA VAL A 129 18.36 -4.86 7.10
C VAL A 129 18.81 -5.26 8.51
N ARG A 130 17.87 -5.28 9.48
CA ARG A 130 18.15 -5.72 10.85
C ARG A 130 18.56 -7.20 10.92
N TRP A 131 18.04 -8.03 10.03
CA TRP A 131 18.38 -9.46 9.98
C TRP A 131 19.66 -9.73 9.18
N THR A 132 20.03 -8.88 8.22
CA THR A 132 21.21 -9.09 7.36
C THR A 132 22.50 -8.48 7.91
N LEU A 133 22.44 -7.42 8.72
CA LEU A 133 23.64 -6.72 9.18
C LEU A 133 24.15 -7.28 10.54
N PRO A 134 25.40 -7.80 10.60
CA PRO A 134 26.06 -8.09 11.87
C PRO A 134 26.32 -6.78 12.63
N ARG A 135 26.22 -6.79 13.96
CA ARG A 135 26.34 -5.60 14.80
C ARG A 135 27.69 -4.89 14.58
N PHE A 136 27.68 -3.71 13.96
CA PHE A 136 28.88 -2.87 13.77
C PHE A 136 29.29 -2.16 15.06
N ARG A 137 30.59 -1.91 15.23
CA ARG A 137 31.12 -1.14 16.36
C ARG A 137 30.77 0.33 16.23
N TYR A 138 30.48 1.00 17.35
CA TYR A 138 30.06 2.41 17.37
C TYR A 138 31.05 3.35 16.64
N ASP A 139 32.35 3.15 16.82
CA ASP A 139 33.39 3.97 16.19
C ASP A 139 33.32 3.92 14.65
N GLN A 140 33.00 2.75 14.09
CA GLN A 140 32.89 2.56 12.64
C GLN A 140 31.66 3.26 12.08
N LEU A 141 30.54 3.23 12.84
CA LEU A 141 29.32 3.94 12.47
C LEU A 141 29.53 5.46 12.47
N MET A 142 30.23 5.98 13.49
CA MET A 142 30.53 7.40 13.61
C MET A 142 31.48 7.85 12.48
N PHE A 143 32.49 7.05 12.16
CA PHE A 143 33.37 7.32 11.03
C PHE A 143 32.61 7.35 9.69
N LEU A 144 31.70 6.41 9.44
CA LEU A 144 30.88 6.37 8.22
C LEU A 144 29.94 7.59 8.12
N GLY A 145 29.27 7.93 9.23
CA GLY A 145 28.36 9.07 9.30
C GLY A 145 29.05 10.40 9.02
N TRP A 146 30.15 10.68 9.72
CA TRP A 146 30.84 11.96 9.64
C TRP A 146 31.74 12.10 8.41
N LYS A 147 32.44 11.04 8.01
CA LYS A 147 33.43 11.13 6.93
C LYS A 147 32.87 10.82 5.54
N SER A 148 31.77 10.08 5.46
CA SER A 148 31.21 9.64 4.17
C SER A 148 29.80 10.20 3.92
N LEU A 149 28.86 9.98 4.83
CA LEU A 149 27.46 10.37 4.61
C LEU A 149 27.24 11.89 4.61
N LEU A 150 27.90 12.62 5.52
CA LEU A 150 27.74 14.08 5.62
C LEU A 150 28.29 14.82 4.39
N PRO A 151 29.53 14.56 3.91
CA PRO A 151 30.01 15.18 2.68
C PRO A 151 29.15 14.82 1.47
N LEU A 152 28.69 13.56 1.37
CA LEU A 152 27.85 13.11 0.26
C LEU A 152 26.48 13.83 0.24
N ALA A 153 25.88 14.05 1.41
CA ALA A 153 24.63 14.81 1.54
C ALA A 153 24.81 16.28 1.10
N LEU A 154 25.92 16.91 1.50
CA LEU A 154 26.24 18.28 1.07
C LEU A 154 26.42 18.39 -0.45
N VAL A 155 27.13 17.44 -1.05
CA VAL A 155 27.31 17.39 -2.51
C VAL A 155 25.96 17.21 -3.22
N ASN A 156 25.07 16.36 -2.71
CA ASN A 156 23.74 16.15 -3.29
C ASN A 156 22.90 17.45 -3.25
N ILE A 157 22.88 18.15 -2.10
CA ILE A 157 22.16 19.42 -1.96
C ILE A 157 22.72 20.48 -2.92
N PHE A 158 24.05 20.59 -3.00
CA PHE A 158 24.69 21.53 -3.90
C PHE A 158 24.37 21.24 -5.37
N LEU A 159 24.46 19.97 -5.78
CA LEU A 159 24.17 19.56 -7.15
C LEU A 159 22.69 19.76 -7.51
N THR A 160 21.78 19.44 -6.60
CA THR A 160 20.33 19.64 -6.81
C THR A 160 20.00 21.13 -6.89
N GLY A 161 20.60 21.96 -6.02
CA GLY A 161 20.45 23.41 -6.08
C GLY A 161 20.98 24.01 -7.39
N LEU A 162 22.14 23.54 -7.85
CA LEU A 162 22.73 23.95 -9.12
C LEU A 162 21.88 23.51 -10.32
N ALA A 163 21.37 22.27 -10.30
CA ALA A 163 20.45 21.77 -11.33
C ALA A 163 19.19 22.64 -11.41
N VAL A 164 18.55 22.96 -10.28
CA VAL A 164 17.37 23.83 -10.23
C VAL A 164 17.69 25.24 -10.70
N ALA A 165 18.86 25.81 -10.36
CA ALA A 165 19.26 27.13 -10.85
C ALA A 165 19.45 27.16 -12.38
N LEU A 166 20.05 26.11 -12.95
CA LEU A 166 20.26 26.00 -14.40
C LEU A 166 18.95 25.74 -15.15
N THR A 167 18.05 24.90 -14.63
CA THR A 167 16.75 24.63 -15.27
C THR A 167 15.74 25.74 -15.03
N GLY A 168 15.75 26.37 -13.85
CA GLY A 168 14.90 27.52 -13.52
C GLY A 168 15.25 28.76 -14.32
N GLY A 169 16.51 28.93 -14.71
CA GLY A 169 16.93 29.95 -15.67
C GLY A 169 16.46 29.71 -17.11
N LEU A 170 16.05 28.48 -17.46
CA LEU A 170 15.56 28.12 -18.79
C LEU A 170 14.03 28.17 -18.94
N SER A 171 13.26 28.22 -17.84
CA SER A 171 11.78 28.26 -17.86
C SER A 171 11.17 29.64 -17.55
N GLY A 172 12.01 30.67 -17.38
CA GLY A 172 11.61 32.06 -17.13
C GLY A 172 11.62 32.95 -18.37
N GLY A 173 11.25 32.41 -19.53
CA GLY A 173 11.08 33.14 -20.80
C GLY A 173 9.77 32.79 -21.47
#